data_AF-A0A8T1ARI5-F1
#
_entry.id   AF-A0A8T1ARI5-F1
#
_cell.length_a   1.000
_cell.length_b   1.000
_cell.length_c   1.000
_cell.angle_alpha   90.00
_cell.angle_beta   90.00
_cell.angle_gamma   90.00
#
_symmetry.space_group_name_H-M   'P 1'
#
loop_
_entity.id
_entity.type
_entity.pdbx_description
1 polymer ?
#
loop_
_entity_poly.entity_id
_entity_poly.type
_entity_poly.pdbx_seq_one_letter_code
_entity_poly.pdbx_strand_id
1 'polypeptide(L)'
;MVCNRRIRTREEIEEDLRQNQRDNAAPDGLEDRAFKQRRQSRLSRNKCRLNKELVTLIALGVENLAPSESNPPGQQASQSGAERHENTQRRRELRASQTPEQQAAEVRLNSQRRQDVRGVMKPDEQALERERNSHGRHELRASQTVEQQILDRELNTHGCQALGAAMTPEEEALDRQRNTCS
;
A
#
# COMPACT_ATOMS: atom_id res chain seq x y z
N MET A 1 0.51 5.33 -46.39
CA MET A 1 0.83 6.67 -45.86
C MET A 1 1.36 6.50 -44.45
N VAL A 2 2.67 6.63 -44.25
CA VAL A 2 3.28 6.62 -42.90
C VAL A 2 3.11 8.02 -42.34
N CYS A 3 2.18 8.20 -41.41
CA CYS A 3 2.02 9.48 -40.73
C CYS A 3 3.25 9.70 -39.85
N ASN A 4 4.16 10.58 -40.27
CA ASN A 4 5.24 11.11 -39.44
C ASN A 4 4.62 11.93 -38.31
N ARG A 5 4.17 11.26 -37.24
CA ARG A 5 3.82 11.93 -36.00
C ARG A 5 5.10 12.48 -35.42
N ARG A 6 5.22 13.82 -35.42
CA ARG A 6 6.26 14.52 -34.66
C ARG A 6 6.20 14.00 -33.21
N ILE A 7 7.32 13.45 -32.77
CA ILE A 7 7.50 13.02 -31.38
C ILE A 7 7.48 14.30 -30.54
N ARG A 8 6.50 14.40 -29.63
CA ARG A 8 6.38 15.55 -28.72
C ARG A 8 7.47 15.47 -27.68
N THR A 9 7.93 16.62 -27.19
CA THR A 9 8.88 16.66 -26.08
C THR A 9 8.17 16.39 -24.76
N ARG A 10 8.93 16.02 -23.73
CA ARG A 10 8.42 15.84 -22.37
C ARG A 10 7.71 17.09 -21.85
N GLU A 11 8.30 18.26 -22.10
CA GLU A 11 7.75 19.56 -21.70
C GLU A 11 6.40 19.84 -22.36
N GLU A 12 6.27 19.56 -23.66
CA GLU A 12 5.00 19.69 -24.40
C GLU A 12 3.91 18.79 -23.79
N ILE A 13 4.26 17.57 -23.37
CA ILE A 13 3.30 16.62 -22.76
C ILE A 13 2.91 17.04 -21.33
N GLU A 14 3.85 17.52 -20.53
CA GLU A 14 3.59 18.01 -19.17
C GLU A 14 2.78 19.32 -19.18
N GLU A 15 3.01 20.19 -20.15
CA GLU A 15 2.21 21.39 -20.38
C GLU A 15 0.78 21.05 -20.83
N ASP A 16 0.62 20.13 -21.80
CA ASP A 16 -0.69 19.62 -22.22
C ASP A 16 -1.47 19.02 -21.03
N LEU A 17 -0.78 18.34 -20.11
CA LEU A 17 -1.40 17.77 -18.91
C LEU A 17 -1.88 18.85 -17.92
N ARG A 18 -1.11 19.92 -17.75
CA ARG A 18 -1.49 21.07 -16.91
C ARG A 18 -2.64 21.84 -17.54
N GLN A 19 -2.61 22.05 -18.86
CA GLN A 19 -3.67 22.72 -19.58
C GLN A 19 -4.97 21.92 -19.53
N ASN A 20 -4.90 20.59 -19.70
CA ASN A 20 -6.08 19.72 -19.61
C ASN A 20 -6.76 19.80 -18.24
N GLN A 21 -5.99 19.97 -17.17
CA GLN A 21 -6.52 20.17 -15.82
C GLN A 21 -7.20 21.53 -15.65
N ARG A 22 -6.63 22.59 -16.22
CA ARG A 22 -7.21 23.94 -16.21
C ARG A 22 -8.51 24.00 -17.01
N ASP A 23 -8.52 23.46 -18.22
CA ASP A 23 -9.68 23.47 -19.13
C ASP A 23 -10.88 22.68 -18.57
N ASN A 24 -10.63 21.76 -17.64
CA ASN A 24 -11.64 20.91 -17.01
C ASN A 24 -11.69 21.12 -15.49
N ALA A 25 -11.28 22.30 -15.01
CA ALA A 25 -11.51 22.73 -13.65
C ALA A 25 -13.04 22.74 -13.36
N ALA A 26 -13.42 22.55 -12.09
CA ALA A 26 -14.84 22.52 -11.75
C ALA A 26 -15.43 23.93 -11.91
N PRO A 27 -16.60 24.10 -12.55
CA PRO A 27 -17.32 25.36 -12.48
C PRO A 27 -17.71 25.60 -11.02
N ASP A 28 -17.67 26.85 -10.56
CA ASP A 28 -17.92 27.26 -9.16
C ASP A 28 -19.39 27.09 -8.70
N GLY A 29 -20.18 26.25 -9.37
CA GLY A 29 -21.60 26.03 -9.12
C GLY A 29 -21.99 24.57 -8.90
N LEU A 30 -23.28 24.35 -8.58
CA LEU A 30 -23.88 23.03 -8.42
C LEU A 30 -23.93 22.30 -9.78
N GLU A 31 -22.94 21.45 -10.02
CA GLU A 31 -22.78 20.70 -11.27
C GLU A 31 -23.64 19.42 -11.25
N ASP A 32 -24.37 19.15 -12.33
CA ASP A 32 -25.13 17.92 -12.51
C ASP A 32 -24.21 16.69 -12.47
N ARG A 33 -24.64 15.64 -11.75
CA ARG A 33 -23.87 14.41 -11.52
C ARG A 33 -23.47 13.73 -12.83
N ALA A 34 -24.35 13.77 -13.84
CA ALA A 34 -24.07 13.21 -15.16
C ALA A 34 -22.98 14.00 -15.90
N PHE A 35 -22.96 15.32 -15.77
CA PHE A 35 -21.97 16.19 -16.39
C PHE A 35 -20.59 16.03 -15.72
N LYS A 36 -20.57 15.97 -14.39
CA LYS A 36 -19.37 15.68 -13.58
C LYS A 36 -18.73 14.34 -13.97
N GLN A 37 -19.53 13.29 -14.14
CA GLN A 37 -19.03 11.98 -14.55
C GLN A 37 -18.44 11.99 -15.98
N ARG A 38 -19.10 12.66 -16.93
CA ARG A 38 -18.57 12.81 -18.29
C ARG A 38 -17.25 13.59 -18.31
N ARG A 39 -17.15 14.65 -17.51
CA ARG A 39 -15.92 15.45 -17.38
C ARG A 39 -14.77 14.62 -16.81
N GLN A 40 -15.02 13.89 -15.72
CA GLN A 40 -14.04 12.97 -15.13
C GLN A 40 -13.60 11.87 -16.10
N SER A 41 -14.52 11.33 -16.90
CA SER A 41 -14.20 10.33 -17.94
C SER A 41 -13.28 10.90 -19.03
N ARG A 42 -13.55 12.12 -19.50
CA ARG A 42 -12.69 12.81 -20.49
C ARG A 42 -11.30 13.11 -19.93
N LEU A 43 -11.23 13.63 -18.70
CA LEU A 43 -9.99 13.88 -17.97
C LEU A 43 -9.15 12.61 -17.82
N SER A 44 -9.79 11.52 -17.41
CA SER A 44 -9.13 10.21 -17.24
C SER A 44 -8.56 9.68 -18.55
N ARG A 45 -9.33 9.75 -19.65
CA ARG A 45 -8.87 9.31 -20.98
C ARG A 45 -7.67 10.12 -21.48
N ASN A 46 -7.74 11.45 -21.36
CA ASN A 46 -6.65 12.33 -21.80
C ASN A 46 -5.38 12.12 -20.97
N LYS A 47 -5.52 12.02 -19.64
CA LYS A 47 -4.42 11.72 -18.74
C LYS A 47 -3.77 10.36 -19.04
N CYS A 48 -4.58 9.34 -19.32
CA CYS A 48 -4.09 8.02 -19.70
C CYS A 48 -3.30 8.07 -21.03
N ARG A 49 -3.80 8.79 -22.04
CA ARG A 49 -3.12 8.97 -23.32
C ARG A 49 -1.76 9.66 -23.15
N LEU A 50 -1.73 10.81 -22.46
CA LEU A 50 -0.50 11.58 -22.25
C LEU A 50 0.52 10.82 -21.40
N ASN A 51 0.07 10.08 -20.38
CA ASN A 51 0.96 9.23 -19.59
C ASN A 51 1.57 8.08 -20.41
N LYS A 52 0.81 7.48 -21.34
CA LYS A 52 1.35 6.46 -22.26
C LYS A 52 2.42 7.05 -23.19
N GLU A 53 2.21 8.27 -23.67
CA GLU A 53 3.19 8.98 -24.49
C GLU A 53 4.46 9.29 -23.67
N LEU A 54 4.32 9.77 -22.43
CA LEU A 54 5.45 10.02 -21.53
C LEU A 54 6.25 8.75 -21.21
N VAL A 55 5.56 7.64 -20.91
CA VAL A 55 6.21 6.34 -20.66
C VAL A 55 6.94 5.85 -21.91
N THR A 56 6.34 6.03 -23.09
CA THR A 56 6.98 5.68 -24.36
C THR A 56 8.24 6.51 -24.59
N LEU A 57 8.23 7.81 -24.29
CA LEU A 57 9.41 8.67 -24.38
C LEU A 57 10.52 8.24 -23.42
N ILE A 58 10.17 7.88 -22.18
CA ILE A 58 11.12 7.36 -21.19
C ILE A 58 11.72 6.02 -21.67
N ALA A 59 10.90 5.13 -22.22
CA ALA A 59 11.33 3.82 -22.72
C ALA A 59 12.19 3.91 -23.99
N LEU A 60 11.99 4.94 -24.83
CA LEU A 60 12.79 5.18 -26.03
C LEU A 60 14.15 5.85 -25.74
N GLY A 61 14.48 6.10 -24.46
CA GLY A 61 15.79 6.64 -24.09
C GLY A 61 16.07 8.03 -24.70
N VAL A 62 15.03 8.81 -24.98
CA VAL A 62 15.19 10.22 -25.37
C VAL A 62 15.50 11.00 -24.09
N GLU A 63 16.78 10.98 -23.73
CA GLU A 63 17.29 11.52 -22.48
C GLU A 63 17.07 13.03 -22.38
N ASN A 64 16.23 13.44 -21.44
CA ASN A 64 16.58 14.54 -20.55
C ASN A 64 16.64 13.95 -19.14
N LEU A 65 17.88 13.70 -18.73
CA LEU A 65 18.31 13.08 -17.49
C LEU A 65 17.71 13.77 -16.26
N ALA A 66 16.89 13.05 -15.50
CA ALA A 66 16.84 13.13 -14.05
C ALA A 66 16.16 11.85 -13.52
N PRO A 67 16.85 10.99 -12.76
CA PRO A 67 16.22 9.88 -12.08
C PRO A 67 15.45 10.45 -10.88
N SER A 68 14.23 10.95 -11.11
CA SER A 68 13.34 11.29 -10.01
C SER A 68 12.72 10.03 -9.46
N GLU A 69 13.28 9.60 -8.33
CA GLU A 69 12.64 8.78 -7.33
C GLU A 69 11.26 9.35 -6.97
N SER A 70 10.23 8.89 -7.65
CA SER A 70 8.87 8.95 -7.14
C SER A 70 8.03 8.04 -8.01
N ASN A 71 7.69 6.85 -7.51
CA ASN A 71 6.54 6.14 -8.03
C ASN A 71 5.30 6.94 -7.61
N PRO A 72 4.59 7.65 -8.51
CA PRO A 72 3.40 8.37 -8.11
C PRO A 72 2.28 7.35 -7.85
N PRO A 73 1.52 7.46 -6.75
CA PRO A 73 0.46 6.52 -6.37
C PRO A 73 -0.74 6.48 -7.34
N GLY A 74 -0.67 7.16 -8.49
CA GLY A 74 -1.75 7.26 -9.47
C GLY A 74 -1.84 6.13 -10.50
N GLN A 75 -0.93 5.14 -10.51
CA GLN A 75 -0.90 4.11 -11.56
C GLN A 75 -1.90 2.95 -11.38
N GLN A 76 -2.56 2.81 -10.23
CA GLN A 76 -3.43 1.65 -9.96
C GLN A 76 -4.87 1.77 -10.47
N ALA A 77 -5.33 2.98 -10.82
CA ALA A 77 -6.75 3.24 -11.08
C ALA A 77 -7.21 2.95 -12.53
N SER A 78 -6.34 2.51 -13.45
CA SER A 78 -6.73 2.27 -14.86
C SER A 78 -6.21 0.97 -15.46
N GLN A 79 -5.67 0.06 -14.65
CA GLN A 79 -5.27 -1.27 -15.11
C GLN A 79 -6.51 -2.12 -15.39
N SER A 80 -6.62 -2.63 -16.62
CA SER A 80 -7.62 -3.63 -16.99
C SER A 80 -7.45 -4.92 -16.16
N GLY A 81 -8.49 -5.76 -16.07
CA GLY A 81 -8.43 -6.99 -15.28
C GLY A 81 -7.27 -7.93 -15.68
N ALA A 82 -6.93 -7.96 -16.96
CA ALA A 82 -5.81 -8.73 -17.50
C ALA A 82 -4.45 -8.14 -17.07
N GLU A 83 -4.26 -6.83 -17.18
CA GLU A 83 -3.01 -6.15 -16.76
C GLU A 83 -2.78 -6.29 -15.24
N ARG A 84 -3.84 -6.29 -14.43
CA ARG A 84 -3.73 -6.55 -12.98
C ARG A 84 -3.28 -7.97 -12.68
N HIS A 85 -3.79 -8.94 -13.44
CA HIS A 85 -3.41 -10.34 -13.30
C HIS A 85 -1.95 -10.55 -13.68
N GLU A 86 -1.52 -10.04 -14.84
CA GLU A 86 -0.12 -10.10 -15.27
C GLU A 86 0.82 -9.39 -14.29
N ASN A 87 0.44 -8.22 -13.77
CA ASN A 87 1.25 -7.53 -12.78
C ASN A 87 1.39 -8.34 -11.48
N THR A 88 0.30 -8.96 -11.03
CA THR A 88 0.31 -9.82 -9.84
C THR A 88 1.18 -11.05 -10.07
N GLN A 89 1.07 -11.68 -11.24
CA GLN A 89 1.87 -12.84 -11.61
C GLN A 89 3.36 -12.48 -11.68
N ARG A 90 3.72 -11.39 -12.36
CA ARG A 90 5.09 -10.90 -12.44
C ARG A 90 5.68 -10.60 -11.06
N ARG A 91 4.89 -10.02 -10.15
CA ARG A 91 5.31 -9.80 -8.75
C ARG A 91 5.54 -11.10 -7.99
N ARG A 92 4.74 -12.14 -8.24
CA ARG A 92 4.94 -13.47 -7.64
C ARG A 92 6.23 -14.10 -8.16
N GLU A 93 6.48 -14.03 -9.45
CA GLU A 93 7.71 -14.55 -10.07
C GLU A 93 8.95 -13.84 -9.54
N LEU A 94 8.91 -12.50 -9.44
CA LEU A 94 10.00 -11.72 -8.84
C LEU A 94 10.24 -12.09 -7.37
N ARG A 95 9.18 -12.31 -6.59
CA ARG A 95 9.34 -12.74 -5.19
C ARG A 95 9.90 -14.17 -5.09
N ALA A 96 9.51 -15.05 -6.00
CA ALA A 96 10.01 -16.43 -6.03
C ALA A 96 11.49 -16.52 -6.42
N SER A 97 12.00 -15.54 -7.19
CA SER A 97 13.41 -15.48 -7.59
C SER A 97 14.30 -14.67 -6.62
N GLN A 98 13.74 -14.06 -5.57
CA GLN A 98 14.51 -13.33 -4.57
C GLN A 98 15.37 -14.27 -3.72
N THR A 99 16.60 -13.85 -3.42
CA THR A 99 17.44 -14.56 -2.45
C THR A 99 16.94 -14.33 -1.01
N PRO A 100 17.29 -15.22 -0.07
CA PRO A 100 16.97 -15.02 1.35
C PRO A 100 17.46 -13.66 1.90
N GLU A 101 18.64 -13.20 1.48
CA GLU A 101 19.19 -11.90 1.89
C GLU A 101 18.34 -10.74 1.36
N GLN A 102 17.85 -10.83 0.12
CA GLN A 102 16.97 -9.83 -0.47
C GLN A 102 15.60 -9.80 0.23
N GLN A 103 15.05 -10.97 0.58
CA GLN A 103 13.81 -11.05 1.36
C GLN A 103 14.00 -10.44 2.75
N ALA A 104 15.11 -10.76 3.44
CA ALA A 104 15.41 -10.20 4.74
C ALA A 104 15.59 -8.67 4.68
N ALA A 105 16.25 -8.16 3.65
CA ALA A 105 16.41 -6.72 3.42
C ALA A 105 15.05 -6.03 3.16
N GLU A 106 14.18 -6.63 2.35
CA GLU A 106 12.83 -6.12 2.10
C GLU A 106 11.98 -6.08 3.38
N VAL A 107 12.04 -7.14 4.20
CA VAL A 107 11.35 -7.20 5.50
C VAL A 107 11.88 -6.11 6.44
N ARG A 108 13.20 -5.92 6.53
CA ARG A 108 13.80 -4.85 7.35
C ARG A 108 13.35 -3.48 6.90
N LEU A 109 13.40 -3.19 5.61
CA LEU A 109 12.95 -1.92 5.04
C LEU A 109 11.46 -1.69 5.29
N ASN A 110 10.64 -2.73 5.14
CA ASN A 110 9.21 -2.64 5.43
C ASN A 110 8.96 -2.34 6.92
N SER A 111 9.66 -3.03 7.81
CA SER A 111 9.60 -2.79 9.26
C SER A 111 9.96 -1.35 9.60
N GLN A 112 11.07 -0.83 9.06
CA GLN A 112 11.50 0.55 9.28
C GLN A 112 10.42 1.53 8.83
N ARG A 113 9.92 1.39 7.60
CA ARG A 113 8.86 2.26 7.08
C ARG A 113 7.60 2.24 7.94
N ARG A 114 7.23 1.09 8.51
CA ARG A 114 6.08 0.99 9.42
C ARG A 114 6.34 1.70 10.74
N GLN A 115 7.57 1.63 11.26
CA GLN A 115 7.96 2.39 12.45
C GLN A 115 7.92 3.89 12.18
N ASP A 116 8.44 4.35 11.04
CA ASP A 116 8.44 5.76 10.66
C ASP A 116 7.01 6.30 10.57
N VAL A 117 6.12 5.56 9.89
CA VAL A 117 4.69 5.92 9.81
C VAL A 117 4.05 5.97 11.19
N ARG A 118 4.32 4.99 12.05
CA ARG A 118 3.77 4.99 13.41
C ARG A 118 4.31 6.12 14.28
N GLY A 119 5.56 6.52 14.07
CA GLY A 119 6.21 7.59 14.83
C GLY A 119 5.63 8.98 14.55
N VAL A 120 5.08 9.20 13.35
CA VAL A 120 4.48 10.49 12.95
C VAL A 120 2.95 10.51 13.02
N MET A 121 2.33 9.39 13.40
CA MET A 121 0.89 9.20 13.41
C MET A 121 0.24 9.92 14.60
N LYS A 122 -0.93 10.51 14.39
CA LYS A 122 -1.64 11.21 15.47
C LYS A 122 -2.27 10.23 16.47
N PRO A 123 -2.50 10.64 17.73
CA PRO A 123 -3.15 9.79 18.73
C PRO A 123 -4.51 9.23 18.28
N ASP A 124 -5.34 10.04 17.62
CA ASP A 124 -6.65 9.61 17.12
C ASP A 124 -6.54 8.56 16.00
N GLU A 125 -5.55 8.71 15.12
CA GLU A 125 -5.26 7.74 14.06
C GLU A 125 -4.72 6.43 14.66
N GLN A 126 -3.93 6.52 15.72
CA GLN A 126 -3.43 5.35 16.44
C GLN A 126 -4.56 4.60 17.16
N ALA A 127 -5.51 5.33 17.76
CA ALA A 127 -6.69 4.75 18.38
C ALA A 127 -7.55 4.00 17.34
N LEU A 128 -7.76 4.61 16.18
CA LEU A 128 -8.50 3.98 15.08
C LEU A 128 -7.75 2.75 14.51
N GLU A 129 -6.42 2.78 14.39
CA GLU A 129 -5.62 1.61 13.99
C GLU A 129 -5.78 0.47 15.01
N ARG A 130 -5.75 0.78 16.31
CA ARG A 130 -5.96 -0.21 17.39
C ARG A 130 -7.35 -0.81 17.35
N GLU A 131 -8.38 0.02 17.17
CA GLU A 131 -9.77 -0.45 17.05
C GLU A 131 -9.93 -1.40 15.87
N ARG A 132 -9.44 -1.01 14.69
CA ARG A 132 -9.45 -1.87 13.50
C ARG A 132 -8.69 -3.17 13.72
N ASN A 133 -7.55 -3.11 14.40
CA ASN A 133 -6.77 -4.31 14.70
C ASN A 133 -7.54 -5.26 15.63
N SER A 134 -8.13 -4.73 16.70
CA SER A 134 -8.95 -5.51 17.63
C SER A 134 -10.14 -6.14 16.91
N HIS A 135 -10.85 -5.37 16.08
CA HIS A 135 -11.96 -5.87 15.29
C HIS A 135 -11.52 -7.01 14.35
N GLY A 136 -10.45 -6.81 13.57
CA GLY A 136 -9.92 -7.85 12.69
C GLY A 136 -9.47 -9.11 13.45
N ARG A 137 -8.92 -8.97 14.66
CA ARG A 137 -8.59 -10.13 15.52
C ARG A 137 -9.84 -10.88 15.97
N HIS A 138 -10.93 -10.17 16.28
CA HIS A 138 -12.21 -10.78 16.62
C HIS A 138 -12.79 -11.54 15.43
N GLU A 139 -12.76 -10.96 14.22
CA GLU A 139 -13.22 -11.62 12.99
C GLU A 139 -12.39 -12.87 12.65
N LEU A 140 -11.06 -12.78 12.77
CA LEU A 140 -10.17 -13.92 12.58
C LEU A 140 -10.51 -15.04 13.56
N ARG A 141 -10.67 -14.70 14.85
CA ARG A 141 -11.04 -15.68 15.89
C ARG A 141 -12.42 -16.30 15.63
N ALA A 142 -13.40 -15.51 15.18
CA ALA A 142 -14.72 -16.01 14.82
C ALA A 142 -14.67 -16.97 13.62
N SER A 143 -13.67 -16.83 12.75
CA SER A 143 -13.47 -17.68 11.57
C SER A 143 -12.54 -18.88 11.83
N GLN A 144 -11.96 -19.01 13.03
CA GLN A 144 -11.07 -20.11 13.36
C GLN A 144 -11.83 -21.42 13.52
N THR A 145 -11.22 -22.51 13.04
CA THR A 145 -11.71 -23.86 13.30
C THR A 145 -11.45 -24.26 14.75
N VAL A 146 -12.21 -25.24 15.26
CA VAL A 146 -12.04 -25.76 16.63
C VAL A 146 -10.61 -26.28 16.85
N GLU A 147 -10.04 -26.97 15.86
CA GLU A 147 -8.65 -27.46 15.93
C GLU A 147 -7.63 -26.32 16.07
N GLN A 148 -7.80 -25.24 15.31
CA GLN A 148 -6.93 -24.06 15.44
C GLN A 148 -7.05 -23.40 16.81
N GLN A 149 -8.26 -23.33 17.37
CA GLN A 149 -8.48 -22.79 18.71
C GLN A 149 -7.85 -23.65 19.81
N ILE A 150 -7.85 -24.98 19.65
CA ILE A 150 -7.19 -25.90 20.58
C ILE A 150 -5.68 -25.68 20.54
N LEU A 151 -5.08 -25.64 19.35
CA LEU A 151 -3.65 -25.39 19.18
C LEU A 151 -3.24 -24.03 19.76
N ASP A 152 -4.01 -22.97 19.53
CA ASP A 152 -3.75 -21.65 20.11
C ASP A 152 -3.79 -21.68 21.66
N ARG A 153 -4.69 -22.46 22.26
CA ARG A 153 -4.78 -22.63 23.72
C ARG A 153 -3.60 -23.43 24.26
N GLU A 154 -3.19 -24.48 23.57
CA GLU A 154 -2.03 -25.29 23.96
C GLU A 154 -0.75 -24.45 23.90
N LEU A 155 -0.54 -23.69 22.82
CA LEU A 155 0.59 -22.77 22.68
C LEU A 155 0.60 -21.71 23.79
N ASN A 156 -0.55 -21.14 24.12
CA ASN A 156 -0.67 -20.18 25.22
C ASN A 156 -0.29 -20.84 26.57
N THR A 157 -0.82 -22.04 26.82
CA THR A 157 -0.55 -22.79 28.06
C THR A 157 0.94 -23.11 28.19
N HIS A 158 1.57 -23.60 27.13
CA HIS A 158 3.00 -23.86 27.10
C HIS A 158 3.84 -22.59 27.28
N GLY A 159 3.43 -21.47 26.65
CA GLY A 159 4.08 -20.17 26.84
C GLY A 159 4.03 -19.70 28.29
N CYS A 160 2.86 -19.78 28.94
CA CYS A 160 2.69 -19.44 30.36
C CYS A 160 3.52 -20.34 31.27
N GLN A 161 3.57 -21.65 31.00
CA GLN A 161 4.40 -22.59 31.74
C GLN A 161 5.90 -22.29 31.57
N ALA A 162 6.35 -21.98 30.36
CA ALA A 162 7.74 -21.63 30.10
C ALA A 162 8.15 -20.32 30.78
N LEU A 163 7.27 -19.31 30.77
CA LEU A 163 7.48 -18.06 31.50
C LEU A 163 7.53 -18.31 33.02
N GLY A 164 6.62 -19.12 33.55
CA GLY A 164 6.64 -19.53 34.96
C GLY A 164 7.92 -20.27 35.36
N ALA A 165 8.38 -21.20 34.52
CA ALA A 165 9.61 -21.95 34.77
C ALA A 165 10.88 -21.10 34.64
N ALA A 166 10.83 -20.00 33.88
CA ALA A 166 11.93 -19.07 33.73
C ALA A 166 11.95 -17.97 34.81
N MET A 167 10.88 -17.80 35.58
CA MET A 167 10.81 -16.81 36.64
C MET A 167 11.65 -17.22 37.84
N THR A 168 12.31 -16.22 38.42
CA THR A 168 12.94 -16.38 39.73
C THR A 168 11.86 -16.38 40.84
N PRO A 169 12.14 -16.97 42.01
CA PRO A 169 11.19 -16.98 43.13
C PRO A 169 10.75 -15.58 43.59
N GLU A 170 11.62 -14.58 43.44
CA GLU A 170 11.31 -13.17 43.76
C GLU A 170 10.34 -12.55 42.75
N GLU A 171 10.50 -12.83 41.45
CA GLU A 171 9.59 -12.39 40.40
C GLU A 171 8.22 -13.07 40.53
N GLU A 172 8.20 -14.36 40.88
CA GLU A 172 6.97 -15.10 41.11
C GLU A 172 6.20 -14.56 42.32
N ALA A 173 6.89 -14.18 43.40
CA ALA A 173 6.27 -13.57 44.57
C ALA A 173 5.66 -12.19 44.25
N LEU A 174 6.34 -11.38 43.44
CA LEU A 174 5.83 -10.08 42.98
C LEU A 174 4.63 -10.21 42.04
N ASP A 175 4.63 -11.20 41.14
CA ASP A 175 3.49 -11.45 40.25
C ASP A 175 2.26 -11.92 41.04
N ARG A 176 2.44 -12.83 42.01
CA ARG A 176 1.38 -13.25 42.93
C ARG A 176 0.84 -12.09 43.78
N GLN A 177 1.69 -11.18 44.22
CA GLN A 177 1.28 -9.99 44.96
C GLN A 177 0.46 -9.04 44.07
N ARG A 178 0.88 -8.82 42.82
CA ARG A 178 0.11 -8.00 41.86
C ARG A 178 -1.28 -8.58 41.60
N ASN A 179 -1.37 -9.90 41.45
CA ASN A 179 -2.62 -10.59 41.12
C ASN A 179 -3.59 -10.69 42.31
N THR A 180 -3.12 -10.54 43.55
CA THR A 180 -3.97 -10.54 44.75
C THR A 180 -4.38 -9.14 45.22
N CYS A 181 -3.81 -8.09 44.62
CA CYS A 181 -4.09 -6.69 44.97
C CYS A 181 -4.88 -5.89 43.91
N SER A 182 -5.47 -6.56 42.89
CA SER A 182 -6.49 -5.96 41.99
C SER A 182 -7.90 -6.39 42.39
#